data_AF-A0A060X2L6-F1
#
_entry.id   AF-A0A060X2L6-F1
#
_cell.length_a   1.000
_cell.length_b   1.000
_cell.length_c   1.000
_cell.angle_alpha   90.00
_cell.angle_beta   90.00
_cell.angle_gamma   90.00
#
_symmetry.space_group_name_H-M   'P 1'
#
loop_
_entity.id
_entity.type
_entity.pdbx_description
1 polymer ?
#
loop_
_entity_poly.entity_id
_entity_poly.type
_entity_poly.pdbx_seq_one_letter_code
_entity_poly.pdbx_strand_id
1 'polypeptide(L)'
;MSSELFGHNDHRYVWRKKGEACKPKNTIPTVKHGGGSIMWWGCFAAGGAGALHKIDGFMRKEKYMNILKQHQSGRGQCGFWL
;
A
#
# COMPACT_ATOMS: atom_id res chain seq x y z
N MET A 1 -7.99 18.68 -18.52
CA MET A 1 -8.29 17.22 -18.48
C MET A 1 -6.97 16.48 -18.31
N SER A 2 -6.54 16.23 -17.07
CA SER A 2 -5.36 15.39 -16.81
C SER A 2 -5.84 14.14 -16.10
N SER A 3 -5.90 13.04 -16.85
CA SER A 3 -6.25 11.72 -16.36
C SER A 3 -5.04 11.10 -15.66
N GLU A 4 -4.88 11.34 -14.36
CA GLU A 4 -3.96 10.55 -13.53
C GLU A 4 -4.70 9.29 -13.06
N LEU A 5 -4.58 8.21 -13.84
CA LEU A 5 -5.27 6.97 -13.50
C LEU A 5 -4.45 6.04 -12.58
N PHE A 6 -3.10 6.12 -12.53
CA PHE A 6 -2.29 5.12 -11.79
C PHE A 6 -0.86 5.53 -11.35
N GLY A 7 -0.55 6.81 -11.11
CA GLY A 7 0.85 7.22 -10.84
C GLY A 7 1.04 7.95 -9.51
N HIS A 8 1.64 7.31 -8.50
CA HIS A 8 2.29 8.05 -7.42
C HIS A 8 3.52 8.76 -8.02
N ASN A 9 3.39 10.05 -8.34
CA ASN A 9 4.49 10.89 -8.83
C ASN A 9 5.48 11.19 -7.69
N ASP A 10 6.15 10.16 -7.16
CA ASP A 10 7.24 10.36 -6.21
C ASP A 10 8.48 10.86 -6.96
N HIS A 11 8.93 12.07 -6.67
CA HIS A 11 10.15 12.63 -7.25
C HIS A 11 11.37 11.95 -6.61
N ARG A 12 11.71 10.75 -7.07
CA ARG A 12 12.93 10.06 -6.63
C ARG A 12 14.17 10.78 -7.16
N TYR A 13 15.11 11.08 -6.28
CA TYR A 13 16.42 11.59 -6.68
C TYR A 13 17.20 10.49 -7.40
N VAL A 14 17.49 10.70 -8.68
CA VAL A 14 18.32 9.82 -9.51
C VAL A 14 19.54 10.61 -9.96
N TRP A 15 20.73 10.02 -9.84
CA TRP A 15 21.97 10.63 -10.32
C TRP A 15 21.93 10.75 -11.85
N ARG A 16 21.91 11.98 -12.36
CA ARG A 16 21.89 12.32 -13.79
C ARG A 16 22.71 13.57 -14.04
N LYS A 17 23.20 13.75 -15.28
CA LYS A 17 23.83 15.02 -15.68
C LYS A 17 22.83 16.18 -15.57
N LYS A 18 23.32 17.35 -15.15
CA LYS A 18 22.51 18.57 -14.93
C LYS A 18 21.74 18.91 -16.22
N GLY A 19 20.41 19.11 -16.11
CA GLY A 19 19.54 19.50 -17.22
C GLY A 19 18.98 18.35 -18.07
N GLU A 20 19.28 17.08 -17.76
CA GLU A 20 18.81 15.94 -18.56
C GLU A 20 17.71 15.11 -17.88
N ALA A 21 17.21 15.55 -16.73
CA ALA A 21 16.32 14.77 -15.89
C ALA A 21 15.00 14.39 -16.59
N CYS A 22 14.40 15.31 -17.36
CA CYS A 22 13.07 15.10 -17.97
C CYS A 22 13.13 14.73 -19.46
N LYS A 23 14.31 14.44 -20.01
CA LYS A 23 14.42 14.00 -21.42
C LYS A 23 13.69 12.66 -21.58
N PRO A 24 12.82 12.46 -22.59
CA PRO A 24 12.09 11.20 -22.78
C PRO A 24 13.01 9.97 -22.87
N LYS A 25 14.24 10.14 -23.38
CA LYS A 25 15.29 9.09 -23.39
C LYS A 25 15.75 8.65 -21.99
N ASN A 26 15.51 9.50 -20.99
CA ASN A 26 15.90 9.33 -19.59
C ASN A 26 14.70 9.09 -18.67
N THR A 27 13.48 9.05 -19.22
CA THR A 27 12.25 8.84 -18.46
C THR A 27 11.51 7.64 -19.04
N ILE A 28 11.52 6.52 -18.32
CA ILE A 28 10.72 5.36 -18.71
C ILE A 28 9.32 5.57 -18.12
N PRO A 29 8.26 5.63 -18.94
CA PRO A 29 6.90 5.62 -18.43
C PRO A 29 6.66 4.26 -17.79
N THR A 30 6.73 4.20 -16.46
CA THR A 30 6.48 2.96 -15.71
C THR A 30 5.21 3.12 -14.90
N VAL A 31 4.30 2.15 -15.04
CA VAL A 31 3.05 2.11 -14.26
C VAL A 31 3.34 1.74 -12.81
N LYS A 32 4.32 0.87 -12.58
CA LYS A 32 4.85 0.55 -11.25
C LYS A 32 6.28 1.04 -11.19
N HIS A 33 6.55 2.00 -10.30
CA HIS A 33 7.94 2.37 -10.05
C HIS A 33 8.67 1.15 -9.44
N GLY A 34 9.89 0.87 -9.91
CA GLY A 34 10.74 -0.14 -9.28
C GLY A 34 11.13 0.28 -7.86
N GLY A 35 11.30 -0.66 -6.92
CA GLY A 35 11.60 -0.35 -5.50
C GLY A 35 10.87 -1.21 -4.48
N GLY A 36 10.07 -2.17 -4.95
CA GLY A 36 9.27 -3.04 -4.09
C GLY A 36 7.96 -2.38 -3.63
N SER A 37 7.07 -3.20 -3.08
CA SER A 37 5.80 -2.76 -2.49
C SER A 37 5.62 -3.44 -1.15
N ILE A 38 5.14 -2.69 -0.15
CA ILE A 38 4.75 -3.25 1.16
C ILE A 38 3.24 -3.40 1.18
N MET A 39 2.75 -4.56 1.61
CA MET A 39 1.32 -4.84 1.74
C MET A 39 0.92 -4.80 3.22
N TRP A 40 -0.22 -4.20 3.53
CA TRP A 40 -0.76 -4.09 4.89
C TRP A 40 -2.19 -4.60 4.95
N TRP A 41 -2.56 -5.22 6.08
CA TRP A 41 -3.92 -5.52 6.46
C TRP A 41 -4.31 -4.60 7.61
N GLY A 42 -5.52 -4.03 7.59
CA GLY A 42 -6.02 -3.23 8.70
C GLY A 42 -7.53 -3.32 8.82
N CYS A 43 -8.03 -3.04 10.03
CA CYS A 43 -9.45 -2.92 10.32
C CYS A 43 -9.74 -1.49 10.78
N PHE A 44 -10.92 -0.95 10.51
CA PHE A 44 -11.38 0.33 11.06
C PHE A 44 -12.87 0.23 11.39
N ALA A 45 -13.31 1.00 12.39
CA ALA A 45 -14.70 1.13 12.79
C ALA A 45 -15.03 2.60 13.04
N ALA A 46 -16.30 2.92 13.31
CA ALA A 46 -16.71 4.28 13.66
C ALA A 46 -15.93 4.85 14.87
N GLY A 47 -15.51 3.96 15.79
CA GLY A 47 -14.66 4.31 16.94
C GLY A 47 -13.18 4.53 16.64
N GLY A 48 -12.74 4.39 15.38
CA GLY A 48 -11.37 4.64 14.93
C GLY A 48 -10.69 3.45 14.26
N ALA A 49 -9.40 3.60 13.99
CA ALA A 49 -8.59 2.57 13.34
C ALA A 49 -8.25 1.41 14.29
N GLY A 50 -8.46 0.19 13.82
CA GLY A 50 -8.04 -1.06 14.43
C GLY A 50 -6.56 -1.38 14.20
N ALA A 51 -6.16 -2.63 14.44
CA ALA A 51 -4.77 -3.04 14.23
C ALA A 51 -4.37 -2.97 12.75
N LEU A 52 -3.13 -2.53 12.49
CA LEU A 52 -2.49 -2.58 11.18
C LEU A 52 -1.38 -3.64 11.21
N HIS A 53 -1.45 -4.61 10.30
CA HIS A 53 -0.58 -5.78 10.23
C HIS A 53 0.15 -5.81 8.89
N LYS A 54 1.48 -5.87 8.91
CA LYS A 54 2.28 -5.98 7.69
C LYS A 54 2.18 -7.39 7.12
N ILE A 55 1.93 -7.52 5.82
CA ILE A 55 1.86 -8.81 5.14
C ILE A 55 3.17 -9.03 4.38
N ASP A 56 3.89 -10.08 4.76
CA ASP A 56 5.06 -10.52 4.03
C ASP A 56 4.66 -11.52 2.93
N GLY A 57 4.90 -11.11 1.68
CA GLY A 57 4.62 -11.89 0.47
C GLY A 57 3.13 -11.99 0.14
N PHE A 58 2.71 -13.17 -0.36
CA PHE A 58 1.33 -13.41 -0.73
C PHE A 58 0.47 -13.77 0.50
N MET A 59 -0.72 -13.19 0.59
CA MET A 59 -1.70 -13.54 1.62
C MET A 59 -2.39 -14.87 1.25
N ARG A 60 -2.01 -15.95 1.93
CA ARG A 60 -2.74 -17.23 1.87
C ARG A 60 -3.91 -17.24 2.86
N LYS A 61 -4.91 -18.08 2.60
CA LYS A 61 -6.09 -18.26 3.46
C LYS A 61 -5.73 -18.47 4.94
N GLU A 62 -4.73 -19.32 5.21
CA GLU A 62 -4.27 -19.61 6.58
C GLU A 62 -3.72 -18.37 7.29
N LYS A 63 -2.88 -17.59 6.60
CA LYS A 63 -2.34 -16.33 7.14
C LYS A 63 -3.47 -15.35 7.44
N TYR A 64 -4.45 -15.24 6.54
CA TYR A 64 -5.62 -14.39 6.74
C TYR A 64 -6.43 -14.83 7.97
N MET A 65 -6.75 -16.13 8.09
CA MET A 65 -7.49 -16.66 9.24
C MET A 65 -6.73 -16.44 10.56
N ASN A 66 -5.40 -16.54 10.55
CA ASN A 66 -4.58 -16.26 11.74
C ASN A 66 -4.64 -14.78 12.13
N ILE A 67 -4.51 -13.87 11.17
CA ILE A 67 -4.64 -12.41 11.38
C ILE A 67 -6.02 -12.08 11.95
N LEU A 68 -7.09 -12.68 11.40
CA LEU A 68 -8.44 -12.49 11.92
C LEU A 68 -8.57 -13.00 13.35
N LYS A 69 -8.14 -14.23 13.66
CA LYS A 69 -8.18 -14.76 15.03
C LYS A 69 -7.42 -13.88 16.01
N GLN A 70 -6.22 -13.41 15.64
CA GLN A 70 -5.39 -12.56 16.50
C GLN A 70 -6.00 -11.19 16.75
N HIS A 71 -6.68 -10.59 15.76
CA HIS A 71 -7.18 -9.22 15.87
C HIS A 71 -8.68 -9.11 16.18
N GLN A 72 -9.45 -10.18 16.02
CA GLN A 72 -10.87 -10.26 16.36
C GLN A 72 -11.12 -10.83 17.76
N SER A 73 -10.25 -11.70 18.28
CA SER A 73 -10.51 -12.44 19.53
C SER A 73 -10.28 -11.66 20.83
N GLY A 74 -10.02 -10.34 20.78
CA GLY A 74 -9.65 -9.56 21.98
C GLY A 74 -10.20 -8.14 22.06
N ARG A 75 -11.05 -7.69 21.13
CA ARG A 75 -11.71 -6.38 21.22
C ARG A 75 -13.20 -6.56 21.02
N GLY A 76 -13.93 -6.58 22.14
CA GLY A 76 -15.38 -6.45 22.18
C GLY A 76 -15.83 -5.09 21.63
N GLN A 77 -15.77 -4.92 20.31
CA GLN A 77 -16.43 -3.87 19.56
C GLN A 77 -16.99 -4.49 18.27
N CYS A 78 -17.78 -5.55 18.44
CA CYS A 78 -18.73 -6.00 17.43
C CYS A 78 -20.13 -5.62 17.94
N GLY A 79 -20.35 -4.32 18.01
CA GLY A 79 -21.67 -3.71 18.18
C GLY A 79 -21.93 -2.81 17.00
N PHE A 80 -21.98 -3.39 15.79
CA PHE A 80 -22.86 -3.03 14.67
C PHE A 80 -22.47 -3.93 13.49
N TRP A 81 -23.26 -4.97 13.29
CA TRP A 81 -23.39 -5.60 11.98
C TRP A 81 -24.19 -4.61 11.11
N LEU A 82 -23.63 -4.18 9.98
CA LEU A 82 -24.43 -3.91 8.79
C LEU A 82 -24.49 -5.22 7.99
#